data_AF-A0A3G2E9H5-F1
#
_entry.id   AF-A0A3G2E9H5-F1
#
_cell.length_a   1.000
_cell.length_b   1.000
_cell.length_c   1.000
_cell.angle_alpha   90.00
_cell.angle_beta   90.00
_cell.angle_gamma   90.00
#
_symmetry.space_group_name_H-M   'P 1'
#
loop_
_entity.id
_entity.type
_entity.pdbx_description
1 polymer ?
#
loop_
_entity_poly.entity_id
_entity_poly.type
_entity_poly.pdbx_seq_one_letter_code
_entity_poly.pdbx_strand_id
1 'polypeptide(L)'
;MLSEAVYLNVENSYLSAMKSFLDEAGIESLALTALECRDAPADGFLHRGNLSIAQSLDFARFVLREEAWGKLVVPGKAYVHFGYDYYMYIGVPSKCERSIAIARDLGLFVERIRSPHLRQQPFR
;
A
#
# COMPACT_ATOMS: atom_id res chain seq x y z
N MET A 1 18.43 -4.11 -17.44
CA MET A 1 16.97 -4.33 -17.53
C MET A 1 16.65 -5.50 -16.63
N LEU A 2 15.71 -5.36 -15.68
CA LEU A 2 15.26 -6.49 -14.87
C LEU A 2 14.51 -7.48 -15.77
N SER A 3 14.61 -8.78 -15.49
CA SER A 3 13.72 -9.75 -16.15
C SER A 3 12.30 -9.60 -15.61
N GLU A 4 11.31 -9.99 -16.40
CA GLU A 4 9.90 -9.99 -15.97
C GLU A 4 9.71 -10.76 -14.66
N ALA A 5 10.35 -11.92 -14.52
CA ALA A 5 10.29 -12.73 -13.30
C ALA A 5 10.83 -11.97 -12.07
N VAL A 6 11.90 -11.20 -12.23
CA VAL A 6 12.44 -10.39 -11.11
C VAL A 6 11.50 -9.24 -10.78
N TYR A 7 10.92 -8.57 -11.77
CA TYR A 7 9.91 -7.53 -11.54
C TYR A 7 8.71 -8.07 -10.75
N LEU A 8 8.14 -9.20 -11.19
CA LEU A 8 7.01 -9.84 -10.52
C LEU A 8 7.35 -10.29 -9.09
N ASN A 9 8.58 -10.76 -8.85
CA ASN A 9 9.04 -11.11 -7.50
C ASN A 9 9.09 -9.89 -6.57
N VAL A 10 9.56 -8.75 -7.06
CA VAL A 10 9.59 -7.50 -6.28
C VAL A 10 8.17 -7.01 -6.00
N GLU A 11 7.30 -6.98 -7.01
CA GLU A 11 5.87 -6.65 -6.85
C GLU A 11 5.23 -7.52 -5.76
N ASN A 12 5.39 -8.84 -5.85
CA ASN A 12 4.83 -9.79 -4.87
C ASN A 12 5.42 -9.61 -3.47
N SER A 13 6.68 -9.20 -3.36
CA SER A 13 7.32 -8.92 -2.07
C SER A 13 6.66 -7.71 -1.38
N TYR A 14 6.42 -6.63 -2.12
CA TYR A 14 5.70 -5.46 -1.62
C TYR A 14 4.27 -5.80 -1.17
N LEU A 15 3.53 -6.54 -2.00
CA LEU A 15 2.16 -6.95 -1.68
C LEU A 15 2.11 -7.88 -0.45
N SER A 16 3.06 -8.79 -0.33
CA SER A 16 3.16 -9.71 0.81
C SER A 16 3.51 -8.98 2.11
N ALA A 17 4.43 -8.00 2.05
CA ALA A 17 4.76 -7.15 3.18
C ALA A 17 3.53 -6.34 3.61
N MET A 18 2.87 -5.63 2.69
CA MET A 18 1.63 -4.88 2.95
C MET A 18 0.60 -5.76 3.66
N LYS A 19 0.31 -6.95 3.12
CA LYS A 19 -0.64 -7.89 3.73
C LYS A 19 -0.23 -8.25 5.16
N SER A 20 1.04 -8.61 5.38
CA SER A 20 1.55 -8.99 6.70
C SER A 20 1.33 -7.88 7.74
N PHE A 21 1.67 -6.63 7.40
CA PHE A 21 1.48 -5.50 8.31
C PHE A 21 0.01 -5.27 8.65
N LEU A 22 -0.89 -5.36 7.66
CA LEU A 22 -2.33 -5.18 7.87
C LEU A 22 -2.92 -6.30 8.74
N ASP A 23 -2.53 -7.55 8.49
CA ASP A 23 -2.96 -8.71 9.27
C ASP A 23 -2.47 -8.63 10.73
N GLU A 24 -1.18 -8.36 10.94
CA GLU A 24 -0.59 -8.25 12.30
C GLU A 24 -1.17 -7.06 13.08
N ALA A 25 -1.60 -6.01 12.40
CA ALA A 25 -2.26 -4.86 13.00
C ALA A 25 -3.78 -5.02 13.17
N GLY A 26 -4.38 -6.13 12.72
CA GLY A 26 -5.83 -6.35 12.78
C GLY A 26 -6.62 -5.33 11.96
N ILE A 27 -6.13 -5.00 10.76
CA ILE A 27 -6.83 -4.18 9.77
C ILE A 27 -7.52 -5.10 8.78
N GLU A 28 -8.84 -4.94 8.62
CA GLU A 28 -9.66 -5.81 7.76
C GLU A 28 -10.07 -5.14 6.45
N SER A 29 -10.07 -3.80 6.42
CA SER A 29 -10.45 -3.00 5.27
C SER A 29 -9.81 -1.62 5.31
N LEU A 30 -9.59 -1.02 4.15
CA LEU A 30 -9.11 0.35 4.00
C LEU A 30 -9.99 1.12 3.02
N ALA A 31 -10.23 2.39 3.33
CA ALA A 31 -10.90 3.29 2.41
C ALA A 31 -9.92 3.76 1.31
N LEU A 32 -10.36 3.71 0.06
CA LEU A 32 -9.62 4.27 -1.05
C LEU A 32 -9.93 5.77 -1.16
N THR A 33 -8.90 6.59 -1.17
CA THR A 33 -9.01 8.05 -1.24
C THR A 33 -8.04 8.63 -2.26
N ALA A 34 -8.34 9.81 -2.79
CA ALA A 34 -7.54 10.50 -3.82
C ALA A 34 -7.22 9.59 -5.02
N LEU A 35 -8.22 8.83 -5.49
CA LEU A 35 -8.07 7.97 -6.65
C LEU A 35 -7.79 8.83 -7.89
N GLU A 36 -6.65 8.55 -8.52
CA GLU A 36 -6.25 9.10 -9.80
C GLU A 36 -5.99 7.92 -10.73
N CYS A 37 -6.66 7.85 -11.87
CA CYS A 37 -6.40 6.81 -12.85
C CYS A 37 -6.23 7.46 -14.22
N ARG A 38 -5.17 7.07 -14.92
CA ARG A 38 -4.85 7.64 -16.24
C ARG A 38 -5.63 6.93 -17.35
N ASP A 39 -5.98 5.65 -17.14
CA ASP A 39 -6.74 4.79 -18.06
C ASP A 39 -7.88 4.06 -17.31
N ALA A 40 -8.79 3.37 -18.00
CA ALA A 40 -9.99 2.76 -17.40
C ALA A 40 -9.84 1.53 -16.46
N PRO A 41 -8.69 0.82 -16.27
CA PRO A 41 -8.70 -0.44 -15.52
C PRO A 41 -9.04 -0.28 -14.02
N ALA A 42 -8.98 0.93 -13.46
CA ALA A 42 -9.45 1.20 -12.10
C ALA A 42 -10.92 1.63 -11.99
N ASP A 43 -11.72 1.58 -13.07
CA ASP A 43 -13.16 1.87 -13.01
C ASP A 43 -13.88 1.01 -11.97
N GLY A 44 -13.38 -0.23 -11.78
CA GLY A 44 -13.86 -1.14 -10.74
C GLY A 44 -13.70 -0.59 -9.32
N PHE A 45 -12.85 0.42 -9.09
CA PHE A 45 -12.61 1.06 -7.80
C PHE A 45 -13.28 2.44 -7.65
N LEU A 46 -13.73 3.08 -8.74
CA LEU A 46 -14.35 4.42 -8.73
C LEU A 46 -15.54 4.53 -7.74
N HIS A 47 -16.23 3.42 -7.49
CA HIS A 47 -17.39 3.36 -6.58
C HIS A 47 -17.12 2.59 -5.28
N ARG A 48 -15.91 2.04 -5.10
CA ARG A 48 -15.58 1.22 -3.94
C ARG A 48 -14.94 2.10 -2.87
N GLY A 49 -15.79 2.69 -2.02
CA GLY A 49 -15.33 3.54 -0.92
C GLY A 49 -14.43 2.81 0.07
N ASN A 50 -14.84 1.61 0.52
CA ASN A 50 -14.07 0.77 1.44
C ASN A 50 -13.70 -0.56 0.78
N LEU A 51 -12.41 -0.89 0.79
CA LEU A 51 -11.85 -2.08 0.15
C LEU A 51 -11.51 -3.13 1.20
N SER A 52 -11.81 -4.39 0.92
CA SER A 52 -11.24 -5.51 1.68
C SER A 52 -9.72 -5.57 1.52
N ILE A 53 -9.03 -6.40 2.32
CA ILE A 53 -7.57 -6.61 2.14
C ILE A 53 -7.25 -7.11 0.73
N ALA A 54 -8.00 -8.07 0.20
CA ALA A 54 -7.77 -8.57 -1.16
C ALA A 54 -7.89 -7.46 -2.22
N GLN A 55 -8.95 -6.66 -2.14
CA GLN A 55 -9.15 -5.51 -3.05
C GLN A 55 -8.08 -4.44 -2.88
N SER A 56 -7.62 -4.22 -1.64
CA SER A 56 -6.54 -3.27 -1.34
C SER A 56 -5.21 -3.72 -1.95
N LEU A 57 -4.92 -5.02 -1.96
CA LEU A 57 -3.74 -5.60 -2.62
C LEU A 57 -3.85 -5.52 -4.14
N ASP A 58 -5.04 -5.74 -4.70
CA ASP A 58 -5.27 -5.57 -6.14
C ASP A 58 -5.06 -4.11 -6.55
N PHE A 59 -5.59 -3.16 -5.78
CA PHE A 59 -5.33 -1.74 -6.00
C PHE A 59 -3.83 -1.42 -5.91
N ALA A 60 -3.14 -1.90 -4.88
CA ALA A 60 -1.70 -1.69 -4.72
C ALA A 60 -0.90 -2.23 -5.92
N ARG A 61 -1.35 -3.32 -6.55
CA ARG A 61 -0.75 -3.84 -7.79
C ARG A 61 -0.86 -2.84 -8.95
N PHE A 62 -2.03 -2.22 -9.15
CA PHE A 62 -2.21 -1.15 -10.14
C PHE A 62 -1.27 0.03 -9.86
N VAL A 63 -1.08 0.39 -8.58
CA VAL A 63 -0.16 1.48 -8.21
C VAL A 63 1.30 1.13 -8.50
N LEU A 64 1.75 -0.09 -8.17
CA LEU A 64 3.12 -0.55 -8.44
C LEU A 64 3.44 -0.66 -9.96
N ARG A 65 2.41 -0.68 -10.81
CA ARG A 65 2.52 -0.67 -12.27
C ARG A 65 2.30 0.70 -12.90
N GLU A 66 2.13 1.74 -12.06
CA GLU A 66 1.83 3.11 -12.49
C GLU A 66 0.51 3.26 -13.28
N GLU A 67 -0.40 2.30 -13.16
CA GLU A 67 -1.70 2.29 -13.84
C GLU A 67 -2.76 3.13 -13.09
N ALA A 68 -2.61 3.25 -11.77
CA ALA A 68 -3.46 4.06 -10.90
C ALA A 68 -2.66 4.66 -9.74
N TRP A 69 -3.21 5.66 -9.08
CA TRP A 69 -2.66 6.31 -7.91
C TRP A 69 -3.76 6.57 -6.88
N GLY A 70 -3.36 6.66 -5.62
CA GLY A 70 -4.29 6.94 -4.51
C GLY A 70 -3.70 6.57 -3.16
N LYS A 71 -4.54 6.63 -2.13
CA LYS A 71 -4.17 6.33 -0.75
C LYS A 71 -5.18 5.36 -0.15
N LEU A 72 -4.68 4.36 0.56
CA LEU A 72 -5.50 3.44 1.34
C LEU A 72 -5.42 3.86 2.81
N VAL A 73 -6.56 4.15 3.43
CA VAL A 73 -6.59 4.72 4.78
C VAL A 73 -7.66 4.10 5.67
N VAL A 74 -7.34 3.98 6.95
CA VAL A 74 -8.33 3.87 8.02
C VAL A 74 -8.16 5.13 8.87
N PRO A 75 -9.10 6.10 8.80
CA PRO A 75 -8.96 7.39 9.47
C PRO A 75 -8.53 7.26 10.94
N GLY A 76 -7.43 7.92 11.30
CA GLY A 76 -6.87 7.90 12.66
C GLY A 76 -6.22 6.59 13.12
N LYS A 77 -6.22 5.53 12.29
CA LYS A 77 -5.75 4.19 12.68
C LYS A 77 -4.62 3.66 11.80
N ALA A 78 -4.77 3.68 10.48
CA ALA A 78 -3.80 3.08 9.56
C ALA A 78 -3.76 3.77 8.20
N TYR A 79 -2.67 3.59 7.47
CA TYR A 79 -2.55 4.02 6.08
C TYR A 79 -1.54 3.18 5.30
N VAL A 80 -1.75 3.10 3.99
CA VAL A 80 -0.75 2.69 3.00
C VAL A 80 -0.68 3.79 1.94
N HIS A 81 0.49 4.40 1.82
CA HIS A 81 0.79 5.41 0.80
C HIS A 81 1.90 4.93 -0.12
N PHE A 82 1.90 5.45 -1.34
CA PHE A 82 2.86 5.09 -2.39
C PHE A 82 3.62 6.35 -2.80
N GLY A 83 4.93 6.34 -2.64
CA GLY A 83 5.80 7.45 -3.03
C GLY A 83 6.34 7.29 -4.45
N TYR A 84 6.64 8.43 -5.07
CA TYR A 84 7.38 8.47 -6.35
C TYR A 84 8.87 8.09 -6.21
N ASP A 85 9.32 7.91 -4.97
CA ASP A 85 10.68 7.52 -4.58
C ASP A 85 10.84 5.99 -4.44
N TYR A 86 9.87 5.22 -4.95
CA TYR A 86 9.78 3.76 -4.84
C TYR A 86 9.55 3.23 -3.42
N TYR A 87 9.18 4.08 -2.46
CA TYR A 87 8.80 3.63 -1.11
C TYR A 87 7.29 3.37 -1.01
N MET A 88 6.97 2.27 -0.32
CA MET A 88 5.63 2.04 0.23
C MET A 88 5.64 2.41 1.72
N TYR A 89 4.79 3.34 2.10
CA TYR A 89 4.69 3.83 3.47
C TYR A 89 3.52 3.19 4.17
N ILE A 90 3.79 2.36 5.17
CA ILE A 90 2.77 1.67 5.95
C ILE A 90 2.76 2.23 7.37
N GLY A 91 1.63 2.81 7.78
CA GLY A 91 1.37 3.22 9.15
C GLY A 91 0.26 2.38 9.75
N VAL A 92 0.52 1.80 10.92
CA VAL A 92 -0.40 0.91 11.66
C VAL A 92 -0.29 1.19 13.18
N PRO A 93 -1.31 0.83 13.99
CA PRO A 93 -1.32 1.15 15.42
C PRO A 93 -0.37 0.28 16.27
N SER A 94 0.25 -0.75 15.69
CA SER A 94 1.18 -1.66 16.36
C SER A 94 2.59 -1.58 15.74
N LYS A 95 3.60 -2.06 16.47
CA LYS A 95 5.00 -2.03 16.01
C LYS A 95 5.29 -3.01 14.86
N CYS A 96 4.46 -4.04 14.71
CA CYS A 96 4.56 -5.08 13.68
C CYS A 96 5.96 -5.68 13.50
N GLU A 97 6.61 -6.09 14.60
CA GLU A 97 7.99 -6.62 14.56
C GLU A 97 8.09 -7.88 13.69
N ARG A 98 7.03 -8.71 13.67
CA ARG A 98 6.99 -9.91 12.83
C ARG A 98 6.93 -9.52 11.35
N SER A 99 6.10 -8.56 10.98
CA SER A 99 5.97 -8.10 9.59
C SER A 99 7.22 -7.38 9.11
N ILE A 100 7.93 -6.66 10.00
CA ILE A 100 9.24 -6.09 9.68
C ILE A 100 10.25 -7.19 9.35
N ALA A 101 10.29 -8.29 10.12
CA ALA A 101 11.15 -9.43 9.84
C ALA A 101 10.77 -10.08 8.49
N ILE A 102 9.48 -10.33 8.25
CA ILE A 102 8.98 -10.90 6.99
C ILE A 102 9.38 -10.03 5.79
N ALA A 103 9.21 -8.71 5.87
CA ALA A 103 9.57 -7.80 4.78
C ALA A 103 11.08 -7.86 4.47
N ARG A 104 11.94 -7.97 5.49
CA ARG A 104 13.38 -8.14 5.31
C ARG A 104 13.73 -9.50 4.71
N ASP A 105 13.07 -10.57 5.14
CA ASP A 105 13.25 -11.92 4.59
C ASP A 105 12.81 -12.01 3.13
N LEU A 106 11.84 -11.19 2.72
CA LEU A 106 11.42 -10.99 1.33
C LEU A 106 12.42 -10.13 0.52
N GLY A 107 13.52 -9.67 1.13
CA GLY A 107 14.55 -8.87 0.47
C GLY A 107 14.21 -7.38 0.35
N LEU A 108 13.18 -6.89 1.05
CA LEU A 108 12.84 -5.46 1.07
C LEU A 108 13.71 -4.71 2.08
N PHE A 109 14.08 -3.48 1.71
CA PHE A 109 14.62 -2.52 2.65
C PHE A 109 13.50 -1.92 3.50
N VAL A 110 13.67 -1.91 4.83
CA VAL A 110 12.65 -1.45 5.78
C VAL A 110 13.24 -0.41 6.72
N GLU A 111 12.68 0.80 6.68
CA GLU A 111 13.05 1.93 7.52
C GLU A 111 11.88 2.38 8.42
N ARG A 112 12.17 2.77 9.66
CA ARG A 112 11.17 3.33 10.57
C ARG A 112 11.15 4.84 10.43
N ILE A 113 10.14 5.37 9.73
CA ILE A 113 9.97 6.81 9.51
C ILE A 113 8.51 7.22 9.68
N ARG A 114 8.26 8.51 9.86
CA ARG A 114 6.91 9.07 9.71
C ARG A 114 6.66 9.34 8.23
N SER A 115 5.54 8.86 7.69
CA SER A 115 5.22 9.08 6.27
C SER A 115 5.18 10.58 5.93
N PRO A 116 5.87 11.03 4.87
CA PRO A 116 5.82 12.42 4.40
C PRO A 116 4.40 12.88 4.01
N HIS A 117 3.52 11.93 3.66
CA HIS A 117 2.17 12.20 3.19
C HIS A 117 1.13 12.43 4.31
N LEU A 118 1.55 12.36 5.59
CA LEU A 118 0.66 12.62 6.74
C LEU A 118 0.12 14.06 6.79
N ARG A 119 0.83 15.04 6.21
CA ARG A 119 0.43 16.46 6.23
C ARG A 119 -0.48 16.87 5.05
N GLN A 120 -0.90 15.93 4.21
CA GLN A 120 -1.65 16.22 2.98
C GLN A 120 -3.17 16.00 3.16
N GLN A 121 -3.75 16.50 4.25
CA GLN A 121 -5.18 16.76 4.33
C GLN A 121 -5.38 18.27 4.51
N PRO A 122 -5.99 19.00 3.56
CA PRO A 122 -6.51 20.31 3.88
C PRO A 122 -7.69 20.10 4.82
N PHE A 123 -7.64 20.75 5.99
CA PHE A 123 -8.83 20.94 6.81
C PHE A 123 -9.89 21.63 5.94
N ARG A 124 -11.06 21.02 5.83
CA ARG A 124 -12.30 21.69 5.47
C ARG A 124 -13.42 21.16 6.36
#